data_AF-A0A351MIT2-F1
#
_entry.id   AF-A0A351MIT2-F1
#
_cell.length_a   1.000
_cell.length_b   1.000
_cell.length_c   1.000
_cell.angle_alpha   90.00
_cell.angle_beta   90.00
_cell.angle_gamma   90.00
#
_symmetry.space_group_name_H-M   'P 1'
#
loop_
_entity.id
_entity.type
_entity.pdbx_description
1 polymer ?
#
loop_
_entity_poly.entity_id
_entity_poly.type
_entity_poly.pdbx_seq_one_letter_code
_entity_poly.pdbx_strand_id
1 'polypeptide(L)'
;MGVVLVALGAGPSWGQEPGRRAWPGTWEALGQLKAQVKQLRDGGRAGEAQSLCEQFLTDNPSAGWLTGTAVDEAIACLRAAAPSPAERVEACERVLEVAAGVPWYHAAATFELATGYLWAGHGFTEDFGKALAVTEGKFEQYVDELPADLYLLHFAGLYEARALSRLCRHAEAQARLDSLIARLPLLLAHNDTFSAWYDIALAAGRTAELAGIAKLGYLGADYTTEALKAAIDRCVAALRVAGGGPGPGVLFARCQEDRTLDNPLAQVEPAALPPVAELLAAAGADPHARVAVYLVSGQVTEALALAREQLASGTAGEEEQLARVMRSVARCFKAHDLSLERANAFLEYHRTGEGADPLPGLEAELAAEGGP
;
A
#
# COMPACT_ATOMS: atom_id res chain seq x y z
N MET A 1 24.32 -46.88 -9.78
CA MET A 1 24.13 -45.44 -10.00
C MET A 1 22.99 -45.28 -10.98
N GLY A 2 21.77 -45.06 -10.47
CA GLY A 2 20.60 -44.75 -11.28
C GLY A 2 20.12 -43.37 -10.87
N VAL A 3 20.23 -42.40 -11.77
CA VAL A 3 19.66 -41.07 -11.59
C VAL A 3 18.14 -41.25 -11.65
N VAL A 4 17.47 -41.12 -10.50
CA VAL A 4 16.03 -40.96 -10.45
C VAL A 4 15.77 -39.51 -10.83
N LEU A 5 15.42 -39.30 -12.10
CA LEU A 5 14.76 -38.08 -12.55
C LEU A 5 13.40 -38.03 -11.83
N VAL A 6 13.31 -37.19 -10.80
CA VAL A 6 12.03 -36.76 -10.26
C VAL A 6 11.42 -35.89 -11.35
N ALA A 7 10.39 -36.42 -12.03
CA ALA A 7 9.56 -35.64 -12.92
C ALA A 7 8.86 -34.56 -12.08
N LEU A 8 9.38 -33.34 -12.12
CA LEU A 8 8.61 -32.14 -11.79
C LEU A 8 7.36 -32.18 -12.67
N GLY A 9 6.19 -32.12 -12.04
CA GLY A 9 4.90 -32.28 -12.71
C GLY A 9 4.81 -31.36 -13.92
N ALA A 10 4.52 -31.96 -15.08
CA ALA A 10 4.12 -31.23 -16.28
C ALA A 10 2.94 -30.31 -15.92
N GLY A 11 3.11 -29.01 -16.14
CA GLY A 11 2.27 -27.95 -15.60
C GLY A 11 0.88 -27.80 -16.26
N PRO A 12 0.11 -26.77 -15.89
CA PRO A 12 -0.95 -26.27 -16.74
C PRO A 12 -0.30 -25.68 -18.00
N SER A 13 -0.68 -26.21 -19.16
CA SER A 13 -0.34 -25.62 -20.44
C SER A 13 -0.98 -24.23 -20.50
N TRP A 14 -0.16 -23.20 -20.70
CA TRP A 14 -0.60 -21.87 -21.13
C TRP A 14 -1.08 -21.91 -22.60
N GLY A 15 -2.01 -22.83 -22.87
CA GLY A 15 -2.61 -23.15 -24.15
C GLY A 15 -3.94 -23.84 -23.88
N GLN A 16 -4.99 -23.41 -24.59
CA GLN A 16 -6.32 -23.99 -24.43
C GLN A 16 -6.31 -25.43 -24.92
N GLU A 17 -6.66 -26.37 -24.04
CA GLU A 17 -7.02 -27.72 -24.49
C GLU A 17 -8.23 -27.63 -25.43
N PRO A 18 -8.16 -28.19 -26.65
CA PRO A 18 -9.27 -28.16 -27.59
C PRO A 18 -10.54 -28.78 -26.98
N GLY A 19 -11.63 -28.01 -26.94
CA GLY A 19 -12.93 -28.45 -26.41
C GLY A 19 -13.17 -28.16 -24.93
N ARG A 20 -12.22 -27.55 -24.23
CA ARG A 20 -12.43 -27.03 -22.87
C ARG A 20 -13.44 -25.88 -22.86
N ARG A 21 -14.35 -25.88 -21.89
CA ARG A 21 -15.25 -24.75 -21.63
C ARG A 21 -14.52 -23.68 -20.82
N ALA A 22 -14.54 -22.44 -21.31
CA ALA A 22 -13.98 -21.29 -20.59
C ALA A 22 -14.78 -20.99 -19.31
N TRP A 23 -14.09 -20.55 -18.27
CA TRP A 23 -14.66 -20.10 -17.02
C TRP A 23 -15.38 -18.75 -17.21
N PRO A 24 -16.65 -18.63 -16.81
CA PRO A 24 -17.33 -17.33 -16.81
C PRO A 24 -16.69 -16.36 -15.80
N GLY A 25 -16.51 -15.10 -16.19
CA GLY A 25 -16.05 -14.02 -15.30
C GLY A 25 -17.13 -13.51 -14.35
N THR A 26 -17.61 -14.39 -13.45
CA THR A 26 -18.70 -14.08 -12.51
C THR A 26 -18.35 -14.51 -11.09
N TRP A 27 -18.90 -13.82 -10.09
CA TRP A 27 -18.70 -14.17 -8.68
C TRP A 27 -19.17 -15.60 -8.35
N GLU A 28 -20.22 -16.10 -9.03
CA GLU A 28 -20.68 -17.47 -8.88
C GLU A 28 -19.62 -18.47 -9.37
N ALA A 29 -19.05 -18.25 -10.56
CA ALA A 29 -18.00 -19.09 -11.10
C ALA A 29 -16.72 -19.06 -10.23
N LEU A 30 -16.37 -17.89 -9.68
CA LEU A 30 -15.29 -17.77 -8.70
C LEU A 30 -15.59 -18.55 -7.41
N GLY A 31 -16.84 -18.53 -6.91
CA GLY A 31 -17.26 -19.35 -5.78
C GLY A 31 -17.09 -20.85 -6.05
N GLN A 32 -17.45 -21.30 -7.26
CA GLN A 32 -17.25 -22.69 -7.70
C GLN A 32 -15.75 -23.04 -7.82
N LEU A 33 -14.93 -22.14 -8.37
CA LEU A 33 -13.47 -22.29 -8.41
C LEU A 33 -12.91 -22.50 -7.00
N LYS A 34 -13.23 -21.59 -6.06
CA LYS A 34 -12.74 -21.66 -4.67
C LYS A 34 -13.12 -22.97 -3.98
N ALA A 35 -14.34 -23.46 -4.22
CA ALA A 35 -14.77 -24.75 -3.68
C ALA A 35 -13.94 -25.92 -4.24
N GLN A 36 -13.67 -25.95 -5.54
CA GLN A 36 -12.86 -26.98 -6.18
C GLN A 36 -11.39 -26.91 -5.76
N VAL A 37 -10.82 -25.69 -5.71
CA VAL A 37 -9.46 -25.42 -5.21
C VAL A 37 -9.31 -25.94 -3.79
N LYS A 38 -10.27 -25.65 -2.91
CA LYS A 38 -10.26 -26.16 -1.53
C LYS A 38 -10.27 -27.69 -1.49
N GLN A 39 -11.13 -28.35 -2.26
CA GLN A 39 -11.17 -29.82 -2.32
C GLN A 39 -9.83 -30.42 -2.77
N LEU A 40 -9.20 -29.83 -3.80
CA LEU A 40 -7.90 -30.29 -4.29
C LEU A 40 -6.79 -30.09 -3.24
N ARG A 41 -6.78 -28.94 -2.56
CA ARG A 41 -5.81 -28.64 -1.49
C ARG A 41 -5.97 -29.57 -0.28
N ASP A 42 -7.20 -29.79 0.17
CA ASP A 42 -7.52 -30.72 1.27
C ASP A 42 -7.07 -32.16 0.92
N GLY A 43 -7.05 -32.51 -0.37
CA GLY A 43 -6.52 -33.78 -0.89
C GLY A 43 -5.02 -33.80 -1.21
N GLY A 44 -4.25 -32.76 -0.86
CA GLY A 44 -2.81 -32.68 -1.11
C GLY A 44 -2.41 -32.41 -2.57
N ARG A 45 -3.35 -32.02 -3.43
CA ARG A 45 -3.16 -31.81 -4.88
C ARG A 45 -2.96 -30.32 -5.21
N ALA A 46 -1.99 -29.69 -4.54
CA ALA A 46 -1.77 -28.24 -4.64
C ALA A 46 -1.40 -27.77 -6.07
N GLY A 47 -0.60 -28.53 -6.81
CA GLY A 47 -0.25 -28.19 -8.19
C GLY A 47 -1.45 -28.22 -9.15
N GLU A 48 -2.40 -29.11 -8.92
CA GLU A 48 -3.65 -29.16 -9.70
C GLU A 48 -4.59 -28.02 -9.31
N ALA A 49 -4.65 -27.68 -8.03
CA ALA A 49 -5.38 -26.52 -7.55
C ALA A 49 -4.83 -25.22 -8.17
N GLN A 50 -3.50 -25.08 -8.22
CA GLN A 50 -2.82 -23.96 -8.89
C GLN A 50 -3.18 -23.91 -10.38
N SER A 51 -3.12 -25.06 -11.06
CA SER A 51 -3.47 -25.18 -12.47
C SER A 51 -4.89 -24.71 -12.76
N LEU A 52 -5.83 -25.04 -11.87
CA LEU A 52 -7.23 -24.59 -11.97
C LEU A 52 -7.38 -23.08 -11.78
N CYS A 53 -6.59 -22.46 -10.89
CA CYS A 53 -6.58 -21.00 -10.76
C CYS A 53 -5.99 -20.33 -12.00
N GLU A 54 -4.83 -20.78 -12.48
CA GLU A 54 -4.19 -20.24 -13.70
C GLU A 54 -5.11 -20.35 -14.93
N GLN A 55 -5.87 -21.44 -14.98
CA GLN A 55 -6.90 -21.66 -15.96
C GLN A 55 -7.97 -20.56 -15.95
N PHE A 56 -8.53 -20.27 -14.77
CA PHE A 56 -9.53 -19.21 -14.59
C PHE A 56 -8.97 -17.83 -14.93
N LEU A 57 -7.73 -17.56 -14.49
CA LEU A 57 -7.03 -16.29 -14.72
C LEU A 57 -6.78 -16.04 -16.21
N THR A 58 -6.43 -17.09 -16.97
CA THR A 58 -6.26 -17.00 -18.42
C THR A 58 -7.57 -16.65 -19.14
N ASP A 59 -8.70 -17.18 -18.67
CA ASP A 59 -10.01 -16.89 -19.24
C ASP A 59 -10.52 -15.49 -18.85
N ASN A 60 -10.02 -14.94 -17.73
CA ASN A 60 -10.50 -13.70 -17.12
C ASN A 60 -9.32 -12.77 -16.72
N PRO A 61 -8.46 -12.37 -17.66
CA PRO A 61 -7.21 -11.65 -17.35
C PRO A 61 -7.42 -10.24 -16.79
N SER A 62 -8.55 -9.60 -17.12
CA SER A 62 -8.83 -8.19 -16.82
C SER A 62 -10.21 -7.99 -16.19
N ALA A 63 -10.73 -8.98 -15.45
CA ALA A 63 -12.04 -8.90 -14.79
C ALA A 63 -12.00 -8.16 -13.43
N GLY A 64 -11.03 -7.24 -13.26
CA GLY A 64 -10.86 -6.43 -12.07
C GLY A 64 -10.67 -7.25 -10.79
N TRP A 65 -11.38 -6.86 -9.72
CA TRP A 65 -11.27 -7.48 -8.39
C TRP A 65 -11.61 -8.98 -8.33
N LEU A 66 -12.40 -9.47 -9.30
CA LEU A 66 -12.67 -10.89 -9.45
C LEU A 66 -11.40 -11.65 -9.84
N THR A 67 -10.59 -11.11 -10.75
CA THR A 67 -9.26 -11.66 -11.10
C THR A 67 -8.34 -11.62 -9.89
N GLY A 68 -8.33 -10.51 -9.14
CA GLY A 68 -7.54 -10.36 -7.92
C GLY A 68 -7.80 -11.45 -6.88
N THR A 69 -9.07 -11.75 -6.60
CA THR A 69 -9.42 -12.81 -5.64
C THR A 69 -8.97 -14.20 -6.11
N ALA A 70 -8.97 -14.47 -7.42
CA ALA A 70 -8.44 -15.71 -7.97
C ALA A 70 -6.90 -15.78 -7.90
N VAL A 71 -6.21 -14.63 -8.02
CA VAL A 71 -4.75 -14.54 -7.86
C VAL A 71 -4.32 -14.91 -6.44
N ASP A 72 -5.04 -14.47 -5.41
CA ASP A 72 -4.74 -14.83 -4.02
C ASP A 72 -4.75 -16.36 -3.82
N GLU A 73 -5.76 -17.04 -4.39
CA GLU A 73 -5.84 -18.51 -4.36
C GLU A 73 -4.70 -19.15 -5.18
N ALA A 74 -4.37 -18.59 -6.34
CA ALA A 74 -3.27 -19.08 -7.19
C ALA A 74 -1.92 -19.03 -6.45
N ILE A 75 -1.59 -17.90 -5.81
CA ILE A 75 -0.35 -17.71 -5.05
C ILE A 75 -0.33 -18.61 -3.81
N ALA A 76 -1.45 -18.77 -3.11
CA ALA A 76 -1.55 -19.71 -1.99
C ALA A 76 -1.30 -21.17 -2.42
N CYS A 77 -1.85 -21.59 -3.56
CA CYS A 77 -1.60 -22.92 -4.13
C CYS A 77 -0.15 -23.08 -4.58
N LEU A 78 0.42 -22.07 -5.24
CA LEU A 78 1.82 -22.06 -5.67
C LEU A 78 2.75 -22.26 -4.48
N ARG A 79 2.57 -21.51 -3.38
CA ARG A 79 3.37 -21.66 -2.15
C ARG A 79 3.23 -23.04 -1.51
N ALA A 80 2.05 -23.66 -1.60
CA ALA A 80 1.82 -25.01 -1.08
C ALA A 80 2.46 -26.09 -1.97
N ALA A 81 2.49 -25.88 -3.29
CA ALA A 81 3.12 -26.78 -4.26
C ALA A 81 4.66 -26.65 -4.29
N ALA A 82 5.18 -25.48 -3.93
CA ALA A 82 6.61 -25.16 -3.86
C ALA A 82 7.05 -24.90 -2.40
N PRO A 83 7.26 -25.94 -1.59
CA PRO A 83 7.56 -25.77 -0.18
C PRO A 83 8.94 -25.15 0.08
N SER A 84 9.93 -25.38 -0.79
CA SER A 84 11.27 -24.80 -0.62
C SER A 84 11.40 -23.41 -1.27
N PRO A 85 12.31 -22.55 -0.79
CA PRO A 85 12.53 -21.23 -1.39
C PRO A 85 12.95 -21.29 -2.86
N ALA A 86 13.78 -22.25 -3.24
CA ALA A 86 14.25 -22.43 -4.61
C ALA A 86 13.08 -22.79 -5.56
N GLU A 87 12.22 -23.71 -5.15
CA GLU A 87 11.02 -24.06 -5.92
C GLU A 87 10.05 -22.87 -6.05
N ARG A 88 9.95 -22.00 -5.03
CA ARG A 88 9.10 -20.80 -5.11
C ARG A 88 9.65 -19.77 -6.08
N VAL A 89 10.98 -19.58 -6.09
CA VAL A 89 11.64 -18.73 -7.08
C VAL A 89 11.32 -19.24 -8.47
N GLU A 90 11.58 -20.52 -8.76
CA GLU A 90 11.31 -21.13 -10.06
C GLU A 90 9.83 -21.01 -10.46
N ALA A 91 8.93 -21.26 -9.52
CA ALA A 91 7.49 -21.17 -9.78
C ALA A 91 7.04 -19.73 -10.09
N CYS A 92 7.58 -18.71 -9.40
CA CYS A 92 7.27 -17.30 -9.65
C CYS A 92 7.93 -16.80 -10.94
N GLU A 93 9.18 -17.18 -11.22
CA GLU A 93 9.87 -16.86 -12.47
C GLU A 93 9.12 -17.42 -13.68
N ARG A 94 8.62 -18.67 -13.58
CA ARG A 94 7.71 -19.24 -14.58
C ARG A 94 6.50 -18.34 -14.79
N VAL A 95 5.84 -17.88 -13.73
CA VAL A 95 4.68 -16.98 -13.85
C VAL A 95 5.03 -15.69 -14.60
N LEU A 96 6.17 -15.08 -14.30
CA LEU A 96 6.63 -13.88 -15.02
C LEU A 96 6.84 -14.15 -16.52
N GLU A 97 7.29 -15.35 -16.88
CA GLU A 97 7.54 -15.74 -18.27
C GLU A 97 6.25 -16.02 -19.06
N VAL A 98 5.29 -16.72 -18.43
CA VAL A 98 4.12 -17.27 -19.15
C VAL A 98 2.83 -16.45 -18.96
N ALA A 99 2.74 -15.66 -17.89
CA ALA A 99 1.52 -14.95 -17.49
C ALA A 99 1.56 -13.45 -17.84
N ALA A 100 2.37 -13.01 -18.81
CA ALA A 100 2.46 -11.62 -19.22
C ALA A 100 1.11 -10.99 -19.63
N GLY A 101 0.16 -11.81 -20.10
CA GLY A 101 -1.21 -11.40 -20.42
C GLY A 101 -2.18 -11.34 -19.24
N VAL A 102 -1.73 -11.61 -18.01
CA VAL A 102 -2.54 -11.54 -16.78
C VAL A 102 -1.84 -10.58 -15.78
N PRO A 103 -2.05 -9.25 -15.89
CA PRO A 103 -1.31 -8.25 -15.13
C PRO A 103 -1.35 -8.48 -13.60
N TRP A 104 -2.51 -8.89 -13.06
CA TRP A 104 -2.67 -9.18 -11.63
C TRP A 104 -1.75 -10.30 -11.15
N TYR A 105 -1.65 -11.39 -11.92
CA TYR A 105 -0.86 -12.56 -11.52
C TYR A 105 0.62 -12.31 -11.71
N HIS A 106 0.98 -11.63 -12.80
CA HIS A 106 2.34 -11.19 -13.07
C HIS A 106 2.84 -10.21 -11.98
N ALA A 107 2.01 -9.25 -11.55
CA ALA A 107 2.33 -8.34 -10.44
C ALA A 107 2.45 -9.07 -9.10
N ALA A 108 1.61 -10.07 -8.82
CA ALA A 108 1.71 -10.88 -7.60
C ALA A 108 3.02 -11.69 -7.56
N ALA A 109 3.41 -12.36 -8.65
CA ALA A 109 4.69 -13.05 -8.73
C ALA A 109 5.89 -12.10 -8.60
N THR A 110 5.79 -10.90 -9.20
CA THR A 110 6.81 -9.83 -9.02
C THR A 110 6.95 -9.47 -7.55
N PHE A 111 5.83 -9.26 -6.86
CA PHE A 111 5.81 -8.92 -5.45
C PHE A 111 6.42 -10.02 -4.57
N GLU A 112 6.09 -11.29 -4.81
CA GLU A 112 6.69 -12.43 -4.08
C GLU A 112 8.22 -12.46 -4.22
N LEU A 113 8.72 -12.38 -5.46
CA LEU A 113 10.16 -12.42 -5.75
C LEU A 113 10.90 -11.22 -5.14
N ALA A 114 10.39 -10.02 -5.39
CA ALA A 114 10.99 -8.79 -4.89
C ALA A 114 11.03 -8.76 -3.35
N THR A 115 9.96 -9.21 -2.69
CA THR A 115 9.91 -9.33 -1.22
C THR A 115 10.97 -10.30 -0.70
N GLY A 116 11.06 -11.48 -1.32
CA GLY A 116 12.05 -12.48 -0.96
C GLY A 116 13.48 -11.94 -1.08
N TYR A 117 13.80 -11.27 -2.20
CA TYR A 117 15.14 -10.73 -2.45
C TYR A 117 15.49 -9.49 -1.61
N LEU A 118 14.52 -8.65 -1.21
CA LEU A 118 14.78 -7.44 -0.43
C LEU A 118 14.98 -7.69 1.07
N TRP A 119 14.33 -8.72 1.64
CA TRP A 119 14.28 -8.94 3.09
C TRP A 119 14.70 -10.35 3.54
N ALA A 120 15.21 -11.19 2.62
CA ALA A 120 15.51 -12.60 2.92
C ALA A 120 14.29 -13.35 3.50
N GLY A 121 13.08 -12.93 3.09
CA GLY A 121 11.82 -13.51 3.57
C GLY A 121 11.67 -14.96 3.10
N HIS A 122 11.03 -15.79 3.93
CA HIS A 122 10.63 -17.15 3.57
C HIS A 122 11.75 -18.05 3.01
N GLY A 123 13.00 -17.83 3.44
CA GLY A 123 14.17 -18.63 3.06
C GLY A 123 14.84 -18.21 1.75
N PHE A 124 14.46 -17.07 1.18
CA PHE A 124 15.19 -16.45 0.09
C PHE A 124 16.56 -15.94 0.56
N THR A 125 17.52 -15.87 -0.35
CA THR A 125 18.77 -15.13 -0.11
C THR A 125 18.56 -13.67 -0.49
N GLU A 126 18.95 -12.75 0.40
CA GLU A 126 18.92 -11.31 0.11
C GLU A 126 19.83 -11.00 -1.09
N ASP A 127 19.25 -10.38 -2.12
CA ASP A 127 19.94 -10.06 -3.38
C ASP A 127 19.27 -8.85 -4.04
N PHE A 128 19.78 -7.65 -3.75
CA PHE A 128 19.18 -6.41 -4.27
C PHE A 128 19.32 -6.26 -5.79
N GLY A 129 20.30 -6.92 -6.40
CA GLY A 129 20.45 -6.94 -7.85
C GLY A 129 19.29 -7.69 -8.50
N LYS A 130 18.93 -8.86 -7.95
CA LYS A 130 17.73 -9.60 -8.38
C LYS A 130 16.44 -8.87 -8.05
N ALA A 131 16.33 -8.26 -6.86
CA ALA A 131 15.18 -7.45 -6.51
C ALA A 131 14.94 -6.32 -7.54
N LEU A 132 16.02 -5.63 -7.94
CA LEU A 132 15.94 -4.61 -8.97
C LEU A 132 15.54 -5.23 -10.32
N ALA A 133 16.20 -6.30 -10.74
CA ALA A 133 15.93 -6.95 -12.03
C ALA A 133 14.46 -7.38 -12.21
N VAL A 134 13.80 -7.83 -11.13
CA VAL A 134 12.38 -8.24 -11.21
C VAL A 134 11.40 -7.05 -11.11
N THR A 135 11.82 -5.91 -10.57
CA THR A 135 10.94 -4.74 -10.36
C THR A 135 11.13 -3.61 -11.37
N GLU A 136 12.30 -3.53 -12.02
CA GLU A 136 12.65 -2.45 -12.95
C GLU A 136 11.61 -2.32 -14.07
N GLY A 137 11.01 -1.12 -14.17
CA GLY A 137 9.99 -0.79 -15.18
C GLY A 137 8.62 -1.46 -14.97
N LYS A 138 8.41 -2.20 -13.88
CA LYS A 138 7.15 -2.92 -13.64
C LYS A 138 5.99 -2.01 -13.30
N PHE A 139 6.23 -0.91 -12.59
CA PHE A 139 5.17 0.08 -12.34
C PHE A 139 4.61 0.65 -13.66
N GLU A 140 5.47 1.05 -14.59
CA GLU A 140 5.08 1.52 -15.92
C GLU A 140 4.28 0.46 -16.69
N GLN A 141 4.68 -0.81 -16.55
CA GLN A 141 3.97 -1.92 -17.17
C GLN A 141 2.55 -2.11 -16.60
N TYR A 142 2.32 -1.81 -15.31
CA TYR A 142 1.08 -2.15 -14.61
C TYR A 142 0.10 -0.99 -14.41
N VAL A 143 0.58 0.25 -14.41
CA VAL A 143 -0.18 1.43 -13.95
C VAL A 143 -1.49 1.68 -14.71
N ASP A 144 -1.54 1.30 -16.00
CA ASP A 144 -2.75 1.43 -16.82
C ASP A 144 -3.61 0.16 -16.85
N GLU A 145 -3.11 -0.95 -16.27
CA GLU A 145 -3.73 -2.29 -16.31
C GLU A 145 -4.30 -2.73 -14.95
N LEU A 146 -3.81 -2.15 -13.86
CA LEU A 146 -4.21 -2.48 -12.48
C LEU A 146 -4.95 -1.33 -11.81
N PRO A 147 -5.86 -1.61 -10.86
CA PRO A 147 -6.49 -0.56 -10.05
C PRO A 147 -5.45 0.29 -9.31
N ALA A 148 -5.68 1.60 -9.29
CA ALA A 148 -4.79 2.56 -8.65
C ALA A 148 -4.62 2.31 -7.14
N ASP A 149 -5.61 1.71 -6.48
CA ASP A 149 -5.62 1.36 -5.06
C ASP A 149 -5.08 -0.04 -4.74
N LEU A 150 -4.64 -0.78 -5.77
CA LEU A 150 -4.05 -2.10 -5.57
C LEU A 150 -2.63 -2.02 -5.02
N TYR A 151 -2.41 -2.65 -3.87
CA TYR A 151 -1.09 -2.71 -3.21
C TYR A 151 0.04 -3.26 -4.10
N LEU A 152 -0.27 -4.22 -4.99
CA LEU A 152 0.70 -4.79 -5.92
C LEU A 152 1.28 -3.74 -6.89
N LEU A 153 0.44 -2.81 -7.37
CA LEU A 153 0.90 -1.70 -8.20
C LEU A 153 1.84 -0.78 -7.43
N HIS A 154 1.49 -0.47 -6.17
CA HIS A 154 2.30 0.39 -5.31
C HIS A 154 3.68 -0.21 -5.06
N PHE A 155 3.73 -1.51 -4.73
CA PHE A 155 4.98 -2.19 -4.44
C PHE A 155 5.85 -2.42 -5.67
N ALA A 156 5.28 -2.58 -6.87
CA ALA A 156 6.08 -2.68 -8.10
C ALA A 156 7.05 -1.51 -8.25
N GLY A 157 6.61 -0.29 -7.93
CA GLY A 157 7.46 0.91 -7.94
C GLY A 157 8.30 1.08 -6.67
N LEU A 158 7.67 0.93 -5.49
CA LEU A 158 8.36 1.17 -4.21
C LEU A 158 9.53 0.20 -3.99
N TYR A 159 9.40 -1.04 -4.43
CA TYR A 159 10.45 -2.05 -4.27
C TYR A 159 11.62 -1.82 -5.22
N GLU A 160 11.37 -1.27 -6.41
CA GLU A 160 12.44 -0.79 -7.29
C GLU A 160 13.25 0.33 -6.63
N ALA A 161 12.58 1.34 -6.06
CA ALA A 161 13.23 2.43 -5.33
C ALA A 161 14.05 1.91 -4.13
N ARG A 162 13.50 0.95 -3.37
CA ARG A 162 14.21 0.31 -2.26
C ARG A 162 15.43 -0.47 -2.74
N ALA A 163 15.31 -1.26 -3.81
CA ALA A 163 16.41 -2.03 -4.37
C ALA A 163 17.55 -1.11 -4.84
N LEU A 164 17.22 -0.03 -5.57
CA LEU A 164 18.19 1.01 -5.96
C LEU A 164 18.94 1.58 -4.75
N SER A 165 18.21 1.91 -3.68
CA SER A 165 18.83 2.46 -2.46
C SER A 165 19.76 1.45 -1.77
N ARG A 166 19.38 0.18 -1.68
CA ARG A 166 20.23 -0.88 -1.10
C ARG A 166 21.48 -1.16 -1.94
N LEU A 167 21.46 -0.82 -3.22
CA LEU A 167 22.62 -0.82 -4.14
C LEU A 167 23.41 0.50 -4.11
N CYS A 168 23.17 1.38 -3.13
CA CYS A 168 23.78 2.70 -3.00
C CYS A 168 23.49 3.67 -4.18
N ARG A 169 22.47 3.39 -5.00
CA ARG A 169 22.02 4.24 -6.11
C ARG A 169 20.97 5.25 -5.61
N HIS A 170 21.31 6.01 -4.57
CA HIS A 170 20.34 6.82 -3.81
C HIS A 170 19.65 7.92 -4.63
N ALA A 171 20.37 8.55 -5.56
CA ALA A 171 19.79 9.57 -6.43
C ALA A 171 18.72 8.99 -7.36
N GLU A 172 18.97 7.79 -7.90
CA GLU A 172 18.01 7.08 -8.75
C GLU A 172 16.83 6.56 -7.93
N ALA A 173 17.07 6.08 -6.70
CA ALA A 173 16.02 5.70 -5.77
C ALA A 173 15.08 6.88 -5.44
N GLN A 174 15.64 8.07 -5.20
CA GLN A 174 14.84 9.27 -4.94
C GLN A 174 14.06 9.69 -6.19
N ALA A 175 14.72 9.77 -7.35
CA ALA A 175 14.04 10.12 -8.61
C ALA A 175 12.91 9.13 -8.93
N ARG A 176 13.10 7.84 -8.65
CA ARG A 176 12.06 6.83 -8.79
C ARG A 176 10.88 7.11 -7.87
N LEU A 177 11.13 7.37 -6.59
CA LEU A 177 10.08 7.71 -5.63
C LEU A 177 9.30 8.97 -6.04
N ASP A 178 10.00 10.03 -6.45
CA ASP A 178 9.38 11.28 -6.89
C ASP A 178 8.46 11.04 -8.10
N SER A 179 8.94 10.26 -9.08
CA SER A 179 8.16 9.86 -10.24
C SER A 179 6.92 9.04 -9.88
N LEU A 180 7.01 8.16 -8.88
CA LEU A 180 5.89 7.35 -8.43
C LEU A 180 4.82 8.22 -7.75
N ILE A 181 5.22 9.12 -6.84
CA ILE A 181 4.32 10.03 -6.14
C ILE A 181 3.60 10.96 -7.13
N ALA A 182 4.33 11.48 -8.13
CA ALA A 182 3.75 12.36 -9.15
C ALA A 182 2.69 11.65 -10.01
N ARG A 183 2.83 10.34 -10.25
CA ARG A 183 1.91 9.56 -11.09
C ARG A 183 0.79 8.88 -10.31
N LEU A 184 1.04 8.52 -9.05
CA LEU A 184 0.09 7.83 -8.20
C LEU A 184 0.03 8.47 -6.80
N PRO A 185 -0.65 9.62 -6.66
CA PRO A 185 -0.72 10.37 -5.41
C PRO A 185 -1.37 9.61 -4.24
N LEU A 186 -2.13 8.54 -4.53
CA LEU A 186 -2.66 7.66 -3.49
C LEU A 186 -1.56 7.07 -2.59
N LEU A 187 -0.33 6.93 -3.11
CA LEU A 187 0.86 6.55 -2.33
C LEU A 187 1.08 7.44 -1.09
N LEU A 188 0.62 8.68 -1.10
CA LEU A 188 0.70 9.62 0.03
C LEU A 188 -0.24 9.24 1.20
N ALA A 189 -1.14 8.28 1.02
CA ALA A 189 -1.94 7.70 2.10
C ALA A 189 -1.24 6.52 2.79
N HIS A 190 -0.20 5.96 2.19
CA HIS A 190 0.39 4.68 2.58
C HIS A 190 1.71 4.87 3.35
N ASN A 191 1.82 4.19 4.49
CA ASN A 191 3.03 4.25 5.32
C ASN A 191 4.26 3.69 4.64
N ASP A 192 4.11 2.70 3.76
CA ASP A 192 5.24 2.08 3.07
C ASP A 192 5.99 3.06 2.16
N THR A 193 5.27 4.02 1.57
CA THR A 193 5.83 5.13 0.80
C THR A 193 6.77 5.96 1.66
N PHE A 194 6.30 6.42 2.82
CA PHE A 194 7.09 7.26 3.72
C PHE A 194 8.20 6.49 4.43
N SER A 195 8.00 5.20 4.72
CA SER A 195 9.08 4.33 5.19
C SER A 195 10.16 4.19 4.12
N ALA A 196 9.79 3.96 2.85
CA ALA A 196 10.76 3.87 1.77
C ALA A 196 11.52 5.19 1.60
N TRP A 197 10.81 6.31 1.57
CA TRP A 197 11.42 7.63 1.48
C TRP A 197 12.41 7.90 2.63
N TYR A 198 11.97 7.62 3.86
CA TYR A 198 12.78 7.80 5.06
C TYR A 198 14.06 6.95 5.01
N ASP A 199 13.93 5.67 4.65
CA ASP A 199 15.05 4.74 4.53
C ASP A 199 16.02 5.17 3.42
N ILE A 200 15.51 5.66 2.29
CA ILE A 200 16.31 6.18 1.16
C ILE A 200 17.09 7.44 1.59
N ALA A 201 16.43 8.39 2.27
CA ALA A 201 17.07 9.60 2.77
C ALA A 201 18.13 9.28 3.83
N LEU A 202 17.81 8.37 4.76
CA LEU A 202 18.74 7.93 5.80
C LEU A 202 19.97 7.24 5.21
N ALA A 203 19.79 6.30 4.26
CA ALA A 203 20.89 5.60 3.59
C ALA A 203 21.78 6.56 2.79
N ALA A 204 21.19 7.62 2.21
CA ALA A 204 21.90 8.68 1.52
C ALA A 204 22.61 9.69 2.45
N GLY A 205 22.48 9.55 3.77
CA GLY A 205 23.04 10.50 4.75
C GLY A 205 22.29 11.85 4.82
N ARG A 206 21.10 11.97 4.23
CA ARG A 206 20.28 13.20 4.19
C ARG A 206 19.44 13.35 5.47
N THR A 207 20.10 13.32 6.62
CA THR A 207 19.45 13.26 7.94
C THR A 207 18.61 14.51 8.25
N ALA A 208 18.95 15.67 7.68
CA ALA A 208 18.20 16.91 7.83
C ALA A 208 16.77 16.83 7.25
N GLU A 209 16.52 15.94 6.29
CA GLU A 209 15.22 15.80 5.63
C GLU A 209 14.25 14.87 6.40
N LEU A 210 14.77 14.05 7.30
CA LEU A 210 14.03 12.97 7.94
C LEU A 210 12.80 13.46 8.71
N ALA A 211 12.91 14.59 9.39
CA ALA A 211 11.79 15.18 10.13
C ALA A 211 10.68 15.64 9.17
N GLY A 212 11.02 16.26 8.05
CA GLY A 212 10.06 16.68 7.03
C GLY A 212 9.34 15.51 6.36
N ILE A 213 10.07 14.43 6.05
CA ILE A 213 9.50 13.18 5.53
C ILE A 213 8.56 12.55 6.57
N ALA A 214 8.98 12.51 7.84
CA ALA A 214 8.17 11.96 8.91
C ALA A 214 6.88 12.77 9.12
N LYS A 215 6.96 14.11 9.04
CA LYS A 215 5.78 15.00 9.10
C LYS A 215 4.79 14.68 8.00
N LEU A 216 5.24 14.60 6.74
CA LEU A 216 4.35 14.20 5.63
C LEU A 216 3.71 12.83 5.89
N GLY A 217 4.49 11.85 6.37
CA GLY A 217 3.98 10.53 6.67
C GLY A 217 2.96 10.51 7.80
N TYR A 218 3.11 11.38 8.80
CA TYR A 218 2.14 11.56 9.86
C TYR A 218 0.84 12.21 9.36
N LEU A 219 0.94 13.29 8.58
CA LEU A 219 -0.22 13.96 7.96
C LEU A 219 -0.98 13.00 7.03
N GLY A 220 -0.25 12.26 6.19
CA GLY A 220 -0.78 11.36 5.18
C GLY A 220 -1.32 10.03 5.71
N ALA A 221 -0.79 9.51 6.83
CA ALA A 221 -1.15 8.17 7.32
C ALA A 221 -2.67 8.00 7.52
N ASP A 222 -3.18 6.81 7.18
CA ASP A 222 -4.55 6.41 7.54
C ASP A 222 -4.73 6.33 9.07
N TYR A 223 -5.97 6.38 9.52
CA TYR A 223 -6.36 6.32 10.92
C TYR A 223 -6.60 4.88 11.40
N THR A 224 -5.67 3.99 11.09
CA THR A 224 -5.65 2.62 11.65
C THR A 224 -4.56 2.51 12.72
N THR A 225 -4.69 1.57 13.64
CA THR A 225 -3.73 1.35 14.72
C THR A 225 -2.31 1.15 14.18
N GLU A 226 -2.16 0.29 13.17
CA GLU A 226 -0.87 -0.03 12.56
C GLU A 226 -0.30 1.19 11.85
N ALA A 227 -1.13 1.93 11.11
CA ALA A 227 -0.67 3.08 10.34
C ALA A 227 -0.25 4.25 11.25
N LEU A 228 -1.04 4.55 12.28
CA LEU A 228 -0.71 5.59 13.26
C LEU A 228 0.55 5.23 14.05
N LYS A 229 0.66 3.99 14.50
CA LYS A 229 1.86 3.52 15.20
C LYS A 229 3.11 3.71 14.34
N ALA A 230 3.10 3.25 13.10
CA ALA A 230 4.23 3.38 12.19
C ALA A 230 4.61 4.85 11.94
N ALA A 231 3.62 5.72 11.76
CA ALA A 231 3.85 7.14 11.54
C ALA A 231 4.40 7.86 12.79
N ILE A 232 3.88 7.55 13.98
CA ILE A 232 4.35 8.10 15.25
C ILE A 232 5.79 7.64 15.54
N ASP A 233 6.06 6.34 15.41
CA ASP A 233 7.40 5.78 15.64
C ASP A 233 8.43 6.44 14.69
N ARG A 234 8.06 6.70 13.43
CA ARG A 234 8.88 7.44 12.45
C ARG A 234 9.14 8.89 12.89
N CYS A 235 8.12 9.61 13.36
CA CYS A 235 8.27 10.98 13.87
C CYS A 235 9.17 11.04 15.09
N VAL A 236 8.98 10.13 16.05
CA VAL A 236 9.82 10.03 17.25
C VAL A 236 11.28 9.80 16.88
N ALA A 237 11.54 8.88 15.94
CA ALA A 237 12.88 8.60 15.45
C ALA A 237 13.50 9.82 14.75
N ALA A 238 12.76 10.48 13.86
CA ALA A 238 13.23 11.63 13.11
C ALA A 238 13.56 12.83 14.01
N LEU A 239 12.67 13.14 14.97
CA LEU A 239 12.84 14.22 15.94
C LEU A 239 14.00 13.96 16.89
N ARG A 240 14.26 12.68 17.24
CA ARG A 240 15.45 12.31 18.01
C ARG A 240 16.73 12.62 17.26
N VAL A 241 16.78 12.33 15.95
CA VAL A 241 17.94 12.63 15.10
C VAL A 241 18.12 14.13 14.95
N ALA A 242 17.06 14.88 14.64
CA ALA A 242 17.11 16.33 14.45
C ALA A 242 17.45 17.10 15.74
N GLY A 243 16.91 16.68 16.88
CA GLY A 243 17.12 17.34 18.17
C GLY A 243 18.37 16.91 18.95
N GLY A 244 19.17 15.98 18.41
CA GLY A 244 20.38 15.49 19.08
C GLY A 244 20.12 14.71 20.37
N GLY A 245 18.90 14.22 20.61
CA GLY A 245 18.52 13.55 21.86
C GLY A 245 17.04 13.13 21.90
N PRO A 246 16.61 12.33 22.89
CA PRO A 246 15.27 11.75 22.93
C PRO A 246 14.15 12.76 23.27
N GLY A 247 14.47 13.93 23.83
CA GLY A 247 13.50 14.89 24.37
C GLY A 247 12.37 15.26 23.39
N PRO A 248 12.69 15.74 22.17
CA PRO A 248 11.66 16.11 21.19
C PRO A 248 10.76 14.95 20.77
N GLY A 249 11.30 13.74 20.60
CA GLY A 249 10.50 12.57 20.28
C GLY A 249 9.53 12.19 21.40
N VAL A 250 9.98 12.24 22.67
CA VAL A 250 9.11 11.99 23.83
C VAL A 250 8.02 13.05 23.96
N LEU A 251 8.34 14.32 23.73
CA LEU A 251 7.36 15.40 23.75
C LEU A 251 6.29 15.20 22.67
N PHE A 252 6.69 14.87 21.44
CA PHE A 252 5.76 14.58 20.35
C PHE A 252 4.79 13.44 20.69
N ALA A 253 5.31 12.34 21.28
CA ALA A 253 4.47 11.22 21.68
C ALA A 253 3.42 11.62 22.73
N ARG A 254 3.77 12.50 23.68
CA ARG A 254 2.81 13.06 24.66
C ARG A 254 1.77 13.97 24.03
N CYS A 255 2.15 14.74 23.01
CA CYS A 255 1.22 15.61 22.29
C CYS A 255 0.07 14.85 21.62
N GLN A 256 0.19 13.53 21.44
CA GLN A 256 -0.87 12.70 20.86
C GLN A 256 -2.07 12.51 21.81
N GLU A 257 -1.86 12.70 23.11
CA GLU A 257 -2.88 12.58 24.16
C GLU A 257 -3.21 13.93 24.81
N ASP A 258 -2.38 14.95 24.60
CA ASP A 258 -2.56 16.30 25.16
C ASP A 258 -2.16 17.36 24.11
N ARG A 259 -3.16 17.93 23.44
CA ARG A 259 -2.95 18.97 22.41
C ARG A 259 -2.50 20.33 22.97
N THR A 260 -2.46 20.51 24.29
CA THR A 260 -2.04 21.78 24.91
C THR A 260 -0.53 21.92 25.00
N LEU A 261 0.20 20.83 24.74
CA LEU A 261 1.66 20.80 24.72
C LEU A 261 2.22 21.39 23.41
N ASP A 262 3.38 22.05 23.51
CA ASP A 262 4.09 22.58 22.35
C ASP A 262 4.62 21.45 21.45
N ASN A 263 3.89 21.16 20.39
CA ASN A 263 4.22 20.05 19.50
C ASN A 263 5.49 20.35 18.68
N PRO A 264 6.60 19.58 18.84
CA PRO A 264 7.85 19.85 18.13
C PRO A 264 7.75 19.62 16.62
N LEU A 265 6.74 18.87 16.14
CA LEU A 265 6.49 18.67 14.71
C LEU A 265 5.85 19.91 14.05
N ALA A 266 5.27 20.83 14.83
CA ALA A 266 4.65 22.05 14.31
C ALA A 266 5.68 22.92 13.57
N GLN A 267 6.91 23.01 14.09
CA GLN A 267 8.00 23.83 13.55
C GLN A 267 8.80 23.14 12.43
N VAL A 268 8.48 21.88 12.12
CA VAL A 268 9.18 21.12 11.08
C VAL A 268 8.58 21.48 9.72
N GLU A 269 9.41 21.94 8.80
CA GLU A 269 9.00 22.09 7.40
C GLU A 269 8.81 20.70 6.77
N PRO A 270 7.67 20.42 6.11
CA PRO A 270 7.46 19.18 5.39
C PRO A 270 8.48 19.01 4.25
N ALA A 271 8.80 17.77 3.88
CA ALA A 271 9.61 17.53 2.70
C ALA A 271 8.90 18.02 1.42
N ALA A 272 9.67 18.40 0.41
CA ALA A 272 9.11 18.93 -0.83
C ALA A 272 8.30 17.86 -1.58
N LEU A 273 7.12 18.24 -2.05
CA LEU A 273 6.27 17.44 -2.92
C LEU A 273 6.12 18.14 -4.28
N PRO A 274 5.71 17.41 -5.34
CA PRO A 274 5.27 18.04 -6.58
C PRO A 274 4.14 19.07 -6.32
N PRO A 275 3.96 20.05 -7.23
CA PRO A 275 2.90 21.05 -7.08
C PRO A 275 1.53 20.42 -6.84
N VAL A 276 0.76 20.99 -5.89
CA VAL A 276 -0.56 20.46 -5.50
C VAL A 276 -1.49 20.30 -6.70
N ALA A 277 -1.46 21.23 -7.66
CA ALA A 277 -2.27 21.15 -8.88
C ALA A 277 -1.92 19.93 -9.75
N GLU A 278 -0.63 19.55 -9.84
CA GLU A 278 -0.19 18.37 -10.59
C GLU A 278 -0.61 17.08 -9.87
N LEU A 279 -0.45 17.04 -8.54
CA LEU A 279 -0.90 15.90 -7.72
C LEU A 279 -2.42 15.73 -7.79
N LEU A 280 -3.20 16.81 -7.74
CA LEU A 280 -4.66 16.74 -7.86
C LEU A 280 -5.09 16.31 -9.28
N ALA A 281 -4.34 16.70 -10.31
CA ALA A 281 -4.59 16.24 -11.68
C ALA A 281 -4.32 14.73 -11.81
N ALA A 282 -3.21 14.24 -11.26
CA ALA A 282 -2.86 12.82 -11.25
C ALA A 282 -3.80 11.97 -10.38
N ALA A 283 -4.30 12.52 -9.27
CA ALA A 283 -5.31 11.87 -8.43
C ALA A 283 -6.67 11.72 -9.15
N GLY A 284 -6.92 12.54 -10.17
CA GLY A 284 -8.17 12.52 -10.93
C GLY A 284 -9.39 12.68 -10.04
N ALA A 285 -10.34 11.75 -10.18
CA ALA A 285 -11.58 11.72 -9.41
C ALA A 285 -11.52 10.82 -8.16
N ASP A 286 -10.39 10.18 -7.85
CA ASP A 286 -10.26 9.33 -6.66
C ASP A 286 -10.31 10.22 -5.40
N PRO A 287 -11.39 10.13 -4.60
CA PRO A 287 -11.54 11.02 -3.45
C PRO A 287 -10.50 10.74 -2.35
N HIS A 288 -10.01 9.51 -2.22
CA HIS A 288 -9.02 9.15 -1.20
C HIS A 288 -7.63 9.66 -1.55
N ALA A 289 -7.25 9.57 -2.82
CA ALA A 289 -6.02 10.18 -3.32
C ALA A 289 -6.04 11.70 -3.13
N ARG A 290 -7.17 12.35 -3.48
CA ARG A 290 -7.35 13.80 -3.29
C ARG A 290 -7.30 14.22 -1.82
N VAL A 291 -7.98 13.50 -0.92
CA VAL A 291 -7.88 13.74 0.53
C VAL A 291 -6.42 13.63 1.00
N ALA A 292 -5.68 12.60 0.55
CA ALA A 292 -4.27 12.47 0.91
C ALA A 292 -3.43 13.67 0.45
N VAL A 293 -3.62 14.13 -0.79
CA VAL A 293 -2.95 15.32 -1.34
C VAL A 293 -3.27 16.56 -0.52
N TYR A 294 -4.55 16.80 -0.20
CA TYR A 294 -4.97 17.96 0.60
C TYR A 294 -4.35 17.93 2.00
N LEU A 295 -4.36 16.78 2.68
CA LEU A 295 -3.80 16.66 4.03
C LEU A 295 -2.29 16.90 4.07
N VAL A 296 -1.53 16.31 3.15
CA VAL A 296 -0.06 16.46 3.15
C VAL A 296 0.39 17.85 2.66
N SER A 297 -0.47 18.59 1.95
CA SER A 297 -0.22 19.97 1.52
C SER A 297 -0.78 21.03 2.47
N GLY A 298 -1.38 20.62 3.59
CA GLY A 298 -1.93 21.54 4.60
C GLY A 298 -3.29 22.15 4.24
N GLN A 299 -3.94 21.70 3.17
CA GLN A 299 -5.26 22.14 2.72
C GLN A 299 -6.38 21.40 3.48
N VAL A 300 -6.40 21.56 4.81
CA VAL A 300 -7.29 20.78 5.69
C VAL A 300 -8.78 21.11 5.45
N THR A 301 -9.10 22.36 5.12
CA THR A 301 -10.47 22.80 4.79
C THR A 301 -11.03 22.02 3.60
N GLU A 302 -10.25 21.89 2.53
CA GLU A 302 -10.60 21.14 1.32
C GLU A 302 -10.69 19.63 1.60
N ALA A 303 -9.76 19.10 2.40
CA ALA A 303 -9.81 17.70 2.83
C ALA A 303 -11.09 17.38 3.61
N LEU A 304 -11.47 18.26 4.56
CA LEU A 304 -12.65 18.09 5.39
C LEU A 304 -13.94 18.18 4.57
N ALA A 305 -14.02 19.15 3.66
CA ALA A 305 -15.17 19.29 2.76
C ALA A 305 -15.41 18.01 1.94
N LEU A 306 -14.34 17.46 1.35
CA LEU A 306 -14.43 16.23 0.56
C LEU A 306 -14.79 15.01 1.44
N ALA A 307 -14.16 14.85 2.61
CA ALA A 307 -14.48 13.76 3.53
C ALA A 307 -15.94 13.80 3.99
N ARG A 308 -16.51 15.00 4.18
CA ARG A 308 -17.92 15.18 4.52
C ARG A 308 -18.87 14.87 3.38
N GLU A 309 -18.52 15.23 2.15
CA GLU A 309 -19.29 14.83 0.96
C GLU A 309 -19.36 13.30 0.83
N GLN A 310 -18.23 12.62 1.07
CA GLN A 310 -18.18 11.16 1.14
C GLN A 310 -19.08 10.60 2.25
N LEU A 311 -19.13 11.26 3.41
CA LEU A 311 -19.97 10.84 4.55
C LEU A 311 -21.46 11.04 4.27
N ALA A 312 -21.82 12.11 3.57
CA ALA A 312 -23.21 12.40 3.20
C ALA A 312 -23.71 11.50 2.06
N SER A 313 -22.83 11.13 1.12
CA SER A 313 -23.16 10.28 -0.03
C SER A 313 -23.12 8.78 0.29
N GLY A 314 -22.29 8.36 1.24
CA GLY A 314 -22.20 6.98 1.68
C GLY A 314 -23.04 6.74 2.91
N THR A 315 -24.19 6.06 2.77
CA THR A 315 -24.74 5.17 3.81
C THR A 315 -26.03 4.47 3.32
N ALA A 316 -25.85 3.53 2.40
CA ALA A 316 -26.79 2.43 2.21
C ALA A 316 -26.04 1.08 2.28
N GLY A 317 -25.61 0.68 3.48
CA GLY A 317 -25.37 -0.74 3.79
C GLY A 317 -23.93 -1.29 3.81
N GLU A 318 -22.89 -0.48 3.57
CA GLU A 318 -21.49 -0.97 3.60
C GLU A 318 -20.70 -0.39 4.79
N GLU A 319 -20.60 -1.15 5.89
CA GLU A 319 -19.92 -0.75 7.13
C GLU A 319 -18.44 -0.39 6.92
N GLU A 320 -17.74 -1.10 6.03
CA GLU A 320 -16.33 -0.86 5.72
C GLU A 320 -16.13 0.50 5.02
N GLN A 321 -17.03 0.86 4.11
CA GLN A 321 -16.99 2.16 3.43
C GLN A 321 -17.25 3.28 4.42
N LEU A 322 -18.23 3.12 5.32
CA LEU A 322 -18.50 4.08 6.39
C LEU A 322 -17.27 4.25 7.29
N ALA A 323 -16.63 3.15 7.72
CA ALA A 323 -15.43 3.20 8.54
C ALA A 323 -14.28 3.95 7.83
N ARG A 324 -14.08 3.74 6.53
CA ARG A 324 -13.05 4.42 5.73
C ARG A 324 -13.31 5.93 5.62
N VAL A 325 -14.56 6.34 5.47
CA VAL A 325 -14.94 7.75 5.42
C VAL A 325 -14.78 8.42 6.79
N MET A 326 -15.21 7.75 7.86
CA MET A 326 -15.00 8.22 9.23
C MET A 326 -13.52 8.44 9.56
N ARG A 327 -12.65 7.52 9.11
CA ARG A 327 -11.19 7.69 9.22
C ARG A 327 -10.69 8.92 8.44
N SER A 328 -11.30 9.26 7.31
CA SER A 328 -10.91 10.45 6.53
C SER A 328 -11.20 11.76 7.28
N VAL A 329 -12.32 11.83 8.00
CA VAL A 329 -12.60 12.97 8.90
C VAL A 329 -11.63 12.99 10.09
N ALA A 330 -11.37 11.84 10.72
CA ALA A 330 -10.39 11.73 11.80
C ALA A 330 -8.97 12.19 11.39
N ARG A 331 -8.56 11.92 10.14
CA ARG A 331 -7.29 12.42 9.58
C ARG A 331 -7.25 13.94 9.46
N CYS A 332 -8.38 14.62 9.25
CA CYS A 332 -8.43 16.08 9.19
C CYS A 332 -8.13 16.72 10.55
N PHE A 333 -8.72 16.19 11.63
CA PHE A 333 -8.35 16.58 13.01
C PHE A 333 -6.86 16.39 13.27
N LYS A 334 -6.34 15.20 12.95
CA LYS A 334 -4.92 14.88 13.13
C LYS A 334 -4.01 15.85 12.37
N ALA A 335 -4.35 16.18 11.13
CA ALA A 335 -3.56 17.08 10.31
C ALA A 335 -3.58 18.52 10.85
N HIS A 336 -4.73 19.00 11.34
CA HIS A 336 -4.85 20.33 11.94
C HIS A 336 -4.15 20.41 13.30
N ASP A 337 -4.40 19.45 14.20
CA ASP A 337 -3.93 19.50 15.59
C ASP A 337 -2.49 19.01 15.77
N LEU A 338 -1.99 18.22 14.80
CA LEU A 338 -0.82 17.36 14.99
C LEU A 338 -0.95 16.44 16.23
N SER A 339 -2.17 16.10 16.61
CA SER A 339 -2.55 15.30 17.79
C SER A 339 -3.67 14.32 17.44
N LEU A 340 -3.78 13.23 18.20
CA LEU A 340 -4.87 12.26 18.05
C LEU A 340 -6.06 12.54 18.98
N GLU A 341 -5.94 13.50 19.91
CA GLU A 341 -6.92 13.73 20.98
C GLU A 341 -8.35 13.96 20.43
N ARG A 342 -8.55 14.99 19.59
CA ARG A 342 -9.88 15.29 19.03
C ARG A 342 -10.35 14.25 18.02
N ALA A 343 -9.42 13.68 17.24
CA ALA A 343 -9.74 12.62 16.29
C ALA A 343 -10.28 11.36 16.99
N ASN A 344 -9.70 10.98 18.12
CA ASN A 344 -10.19 9.88 18.96
C ASN A 344 -11.55 10.21 19.58
N ALA A 345 -11.74 11.43 20.08
CA ALA A 345 -13.02 11.88 20.61
C ALA A 345 -14.15 11.83 19.55
N PHE A 346 -13.84 12.22 18.29
CA PHE A 346 -14.77 12.14 17.17
C PHE A 346 -15.21 10.70 16.88
N LEU A 347 -14.25 9.77 16.79
CA LEU A 347 -14.53 8.36 16.52
C LEU A 347 -15.31 7.71 17.67
N GLU A 348 -14.97 8.04 18.91
CA GLU A 348 -15.66 7.55 20.10
C GLU A 348 -17.10 8.06 20.16
N TYR A 349 -17.33 9.35 19.91
CA TYR A 349 -18.66 9.94 19.84
C TYR A 349 -19.55 9.21 18.82
N HIS A 350 -19.04 8.92 17.63
CA HIS A 350 -19.82 8.21 16.61
C HIS A 350 -20.00 6.71 16.89
N ARG A 351 -19.12 6.13 17.72
CA ARG A 351 -19.23 4.73 18.14
C ARG A 351 -20.22 4.54 19.29
N THR A 352 -20.27 5.46 20.25
CA THR A 352 -21.04 5.31 21.50
C THR A 352 -22.22 6.26 21.64
N GLY A 353 -22.18 7.41 20.97
CA GLY A 353 -23.09 8.53 21.18
C GLY A 353 -22.80 9.34 22.45
N GLU A 354 -21.73 9.00 23.20
CA GLU A 354 -21.36 9.68 24.43
C GLU A 354 -20.32 10.79 24.18
N GLY A 355 -20.39 11.86 24.98
CA GLY A 355 -19.50 13.02 24.85
C GLY A 355 -20.02 14.10 23.88
N ALA A 356 -19.16 15.05 23.54
CA ALA A 356 -19.45 16.12 22.58
C ALA A 356 -18.77 15.82 21.25
N ASP A 357 -19.49 16.00 20.14
CA ASP A 357 -18.91 15.94 18.81
C ASP A 357 -17.90 17.09 18.63
N PRO A 358 -16.60 16.83 18.39
CA PRO A 358 -15.61 17.87 18.21
C PRO A 358 -15.64 18.48 16.79
N LEU A 359 -16.41 17.93 15.84
CA LEU A 359 -16.43 18.37 14.44
C LEU A 359 -16.87 19.84 14.26
N PRO A 360 -17.95 20.34 14.90
CA PRO A 360 -18.31 21.75 14.79
C PRO A 360 -17.20 22.71 15.27
N GLY A 361 -16.40 22.28 16.25
CA GLY A 361 -15.26 23.06 16.74
C GLY A 361 -14.15 23.18 15.69
N LEU A 362 -13.80 22.06 15.04
CA LEU A 362 -12.84 22.04 13.94
C LEU A 362 -13.29 22.92 12.77
N GLU A 363 -14.58 22.85 12.40
CA GLU A 363 -15.14 23.68 11.32
C GLU A 363 -15.05 25.17 11.62
N ALA A 364 -15.32 25.57 12.86
CA ALA A 364 -15.22 26.96 13.28
C ALA A 364 -13.77 27.47 13.25
N GLU A 365 -12.82 26.65 13.69
CA GLU A 365 -11.38 26.97 13.65
C GLU A 365 -10.89 27.15 12.21
N LEU A 366 -11.17 26.19 11.32
CA LEU A 366 -10.78 26.25 9.91
C LEU A 366 -11.43 27.43 9.17
N ALA A 367 -12.69 27.76 9.47
CA ALA A 367 -13.36 28.92 8.91
C ALA A 367 -12.74 30.25 9.39
N ALA A 368 -12.23 30.30 10.62
CA ALA A 368 -11.57 31.48 11.16
C ALA A 368 -10.15 31.68 10.57
N GLU A 369 -9.45 30.58 10.27
CA GLU A 369 -8.15 30.61 9.58
C GLU A 369 -8.28 31.05 8.10
N GLY A 370 -9.43 30.78 7.49
CA GLY A 370 -9.71 31.06 6.08
C GLY A 370 -10.38 32.40 5.75
N GLY A 371 -10.39 33.41 6.63
CA GLY A 371 -11.20 34.63 6.39
C GLY A 371 -10.49 35.99 6.50
N PRO A 372 -10.90 37.02 5.73
CA PRO A 372 -11.87 37.01 4.61
C PRO A 372 -11.26 36.79 3.22
#